data_AF-A0A249P5T1-F1
#
_entry.id   AF-A0A249P5T1-F1
#
_cell.length_a   1.000
_cell.length_b   1.000
_cell.length_c   1.000
_cell.angle_alpha   90.00
_cell.angle_beta   90.00
_cell.angle_gamma   90.00
#
_symmetry.space_group_name_H-M   'P 1'
#
loop_
_entity.id
_entity.type
_entity.pdbx_description
1 polymer ?
#
loop_
_entity_poly.entity_id
_entity_poly.type
_entity_poly.pdbx_seq_one_letter_code
_entity_poly.pdbx_strand_id
1 'polypeptide(L)'
;MPPIKHLGGELGFLAILHTWGETLTHHPHLHCLVPGGVLAADGGRWIACRRRFFLPVRVLSRLFRRLFLERLLAAQAAEACASSAPLNRLATATPWLGRCVRCARSSSV
;
A
#
# COMPACT_ATOMS: atom_id res chain seq x y z
N MET A 1 -6.06 -7.22 -13.51
CA MET A 1 -6.69 -6.76 -12.25
C MET A 1 -8.19 -6.64 -12.51
N PRO A 2 -9.09 -7.25 -11.72
CA PRO A 2 -10.53 -7.17 -12.02
C PRO A 2 -11.04 -5.72 -11.88
N PRO A 3 -11.97 -5.27 -12.74
CA PRO A 3 -12.45 -3.88 -12.77
C PRO A 3 -13.16 -3.51 -11.46
N ILE A 4 -13.06 -2.24 -11.07
CA ILE A 4 -13.82 -1.72 -9.92
C ILE A 4 -15.30 -1.70 -10.33
N LYS A 5 -16.06 -2.69 -9.85
CA LYS A 5 -17.47 -2.94 -10.21
C LYS A 5 -18.40 -1.72 -10.10
N HIS A 6 -18.00 -0.69 -9.35
CA HIS A 6 -18.81 0.51 -9.09
C HIS A 6 -18.66 1.62 -10.14
N LEU A 7 -17.67 1.56 -11.05
CA LEU A 7 -17.38 2.64 -12.02
C LEU A 7 -17.35 2.20 -13.48
N GLY A 8 -17.47 0.90 -13.77
CA GLY A 8 -17.58 0.38 -15.15
C GLY A 8 -16.32 0.51 -15.99
N GLY A 9 -15.14 0.66 -15.35
CA GLY A 9 -13.86 0.89 -16.02
C GLY A 9 -12.65 0.51 -15.16
N GLU A 10 -11.46 0.71 -15.73
CA GLU A 10 -10.18 0.43 -15.07
C GLU A 10 -9.61 1.67 -14.37
N LEU A 11 -9.15 1.49 -13.14
CA LEU A 11 -8.54 2.55 -12.34
C LEU A 11 -7.02 2.52 -12.51
N GLY A 12 -6.45 3.64 -12.97
CA GLY A 12 -5.01 3.89 -12.92
C GLY A 12 -4.60 4.63 -11.65
N PHE A 13 -3.32 4.52 -11.27
CA PHE A 13 -2.69 5.39 -10.28
C PHE A 13 -1.18 5.42 -10.48
N LEU A 14 -0.52 6.47 -10.00
CA LEU A 14 0.93 6.55 -9.86
C LEU A 14 1.27 6.52 -8.38
N ALA A 15 2.21 5.68 -7.96
CA ALA A 15 2.63 5.57 -6.56
C ALA A 15 4.12 5.85 -6.43
N ILE A 16 4.48 6.69 -5.47
CA ILE A 16 5.87 7.07 -5.18
C ILE A 16 6.16 6.75 -3.71
N LEU A 17 7.16 5.91 -3.48
CA LEU A 17 7.66 5.60 -2.14
C LEU A 17 8.61 6.70 -1.67
N HIS A 18 8.24 7.30 -0.54
CA HIS A 18 9.09 8.21 0.21
C HIS A 18 9.53 7.51 1.48
N THR A 19 10.83 7.47 1.75
CA THR A 19 11.41 6.77 2.91
C THR A 19 11.74 7.70 4.07
N TRP A 20 11.77 9.01 3.81
CA TRP A 20 12.17 10.04 4.77
C TRP A 20 11.06 11.08 4.92
N GLY A 21 10.86 11.53 6.16
CA GLY A 21 10.02 12.68 6.46
C GLY A 21 10.78 14.00 6.32
N GLU A 22 10.08 15.12 6.47
CA GLU A 22 10.65 16.47 6.39
C GLU A 22 11.85 16.68 7.35
N THR A 23 11.80 16.08 8.54
CA THR A 23 12.87 16.15 9.54
C THR A 23 13.99 15.12 9.32
N LEU A 24 14.06 14.50 8.14
CA LEU A 24 14.99 13.40 7.80
C LEU A 24 14.91 12.22 8.78
N THR A 25 13.74 12.03 9.39
CA THR A 25 13.44 10.83 10.17
C THR A 25 12.93 9.73 9.24
N HIS A 26 13.27 8.48 9.53
CA HIS A 26 12.80 7.34 8.76
C HIS A 26 11.27 7.24 8.88
N HIS A 27 10.57 7.57 7.79
CA HIS A 27 9.12 7.70 7.73
C HIS A 27 8.62 7.17 6.37
N PRO A 28 8.63 5.84 6.17
CA PRO A 28 8.21 5.25 4.90
C PRO A 28 6.70 5.45 4.65
N HIS A 29 6.35 6.15 3.57
CA HIS A 29 4.98 6.39 3.14
C HIS A 29 4.87 6.41 1.60
N LEU A 30 3.69 6.03 1.09
CA LEU A 30 3.40 6.08 -0.35
C LEU A 30 2.56 7.32 -0.66
N HIS A 31 3.01 8.10 -1.62
CA HIS A 31 2.20 9.12 -2.27
C HIS A 31 1.56 8.53 -3.52
N CYS A 32 0.22 8.45 -3.53
CA CYS A 32 -0.51 7.92 -4.67
C CYS A 32 -1.32 9.03 -5.36
N LEU A 33 -1.02 9.28 -6.63
CA LEU A 33 -1.83 10.13 -7.50
C LEU A 33 -2.85 9.25 -8.21
N VAL A 34 -4.13 9.51 -7.93
CA VAL A 34 -5.25 8.76 -8.52
C VAL A 34 -6.08 9.74 -9.34
N PRO A 35 -6.32 9.50 -10.64
CA PRO A 35 -7.12 10.38 -11.46
C PRO A 35 -8.59 10.36 -11.01
N GLY A 36 -9.29 11.48 -11.12
CA GLY A 36 -10.69 11.62 -10.69
C GLY A 36 -11.72 10.93 -11.59
N GLY A 37 -11.42 9.74 -12.11
CA GLY A 37 -12.21 9.01 -13.10
C GLY A 37 -11.56 7.69 -13.47
N VAL A 38 -12.23 6.94 -14.35
CA VAL A 38 -11.72 5.70 -14.94
C VAL A 38 -11.84 5.76 -16.45
N LEU A 39 -10.97 5.04 -17.15
CA LEU A 39 -11.20 4.76 -18.56
C LEU A 39 -12.26 3.65 -18.66
N ALA A 40 -13.26 3.83 -19.52
CA ALA A 40 -14.28 2.81 -19.76
C ALA A 40 -13.62 1.49 -20.18
N ALA A 41 -14.24 0.36 -19.84
CA ALA A 41 -13.66 -0.96 -20.11
C ALA A 41 -13.40 -1.23 -21.62
N ASP A 42 -14.11 -0.55 -22.50
CA ASP A 42 -13.91 -0.58 -23.96
C ASP A 42 -12.81 0.38 -24.45
N GLY A 43 -12.19 1.16 -23.54
CA GLY A 43 -11.17 2.16 -23.85
C GLY A 43 -11.69 3.42 -24.55
N GLY A 44 -12.98 3.47 -24.90
CA GLY A 44 -13.51 4.47 -25.82
C GLY A 44 -13.84 5.83 -25.19
N ARG A 45 -13.95 5.90 -23.86
CA ARG A 45 -14.33 7.14 -23.17
C ARG A 45 -13.86 7.21 -21.72
N TRP A 46 -13.70 8.44 -21.24
CA TRP A 46 -13.47 8.74 -19.83
C TRP A 46 -14.78 8.75 -19.04
N ILE A 47 -14.78 8.14 -17.85
CA ILE A 47 -15.88 8.14 -16.89
C ILE A 47 -15.42 8.92 -15.66
N ALA A 48 -15.87 10.16 -15.52
CA ALA A 48 -15.54 10.99 -14.36
C ALA A 48 -16.21 10.48 -13.08
N CYS A 49 -15.49 10.59 -11.96
CA CYS A 49 -16.01 10.25 -10.65
C CYS A 49 -16.85 11.37 -10.05
N ARG A 50 -17.70 11.01 -9.08
CA ARG A 50 -18.53 11.99 -8.37
C ARG A 50 -17.63 13.01 -7.65
N ARG A 51 -17.91 14.30 -7.88
CA ARG A 51 -17.13 15.46 -7.43
C ARG A 51 -16.84 15.54 -5.91
N ARG A 52 -17.58 14.79 -5.08
CA ARG A 52 -17.46 14.85 -3.61
C ARG A 52 -16.90 13.58 -2.98
N PHE A 53 -16.85 12.46 -3.70
CA PHE A 53 -16.38 11.20 -3.11
C PHE A 53 -16.07 10.17 -4.19
N PHE A 54 -14.78 9.86 -4.33
CA PHE A 54 -14.30 8.89 -5.30
C PHE A 54 -13.91 7.57 -4.62
N LEU A 55 -13.12 7.64 -3.55
CA LEU A 55 -12.60 6.46 -2.85
C LEU A 55 -12.99 6.49 -1.37
N PRO A 56 -13.51 5.38 -0.80
CA PRO A 56 -13.78 5.29 0.62
C PRO A 56 -12.48 5.13 1.41
N VAL A 57 -11.80 6.25 1.67
CA VAL A 57 -10.46 6.29 2.29
C VAL A 57 -10.39 5.42 3.55
N ARG A 58 -11.37 5.51 4.45
CA ARG A 58 -11.39 4.69 5.68
C ARG A 58 -11.39 3.18 5.41
N VAL A 59 -12.15 2.73 4.41
CA VAL A 59 -12.22 1.31 4.03
C VAL A 59 -10.92 0.89 3.35
N LEU A 60 -10.41 1.70 2.41
CA LEU A 60 -9.15 1.44 1.72
C LEU A 60 -7.97 1.39 2.70
N SER A 61 -7.89 2.33 3.65
CA SER A 61 -6.83 2.37 4.66
C SER A 61 -6.81 1.12 5.51
N ARG A 62 -7.98 0.64 5.97
CA ARG A 62 -8.09 -0.60 6.75
C ARG A 62 -7.71 -1.84 5.94
N LEU A 63 -8.17 -1.92 4.69
CA LEU A 63 -7.85 -3.03 3.79
C LEU A 63 -6.36 -3.06 3.44
N PHE A 64 -5.80 -1.91 3.03
CA PHE A 64 -4.39 -1.77 2.73
C PHE A 64 -3.53 -2.16 3.93
N ARG A 65 -3.84 -1.64 5.12
CA ARG A 65 -3.10 -1.97 6.35
C ARG A 65 -3.07 -3.47 6.61
N ARG A 66 -4.22 -4.15 6.50
CA ARG A 66 -4.30 -5.60 6.68
C ARG A 66 -3.45 -6.33 5.65
N LEU A 67 -3.67 -6.09 4.36
CA LEU A 67 -2.98 -6.79 3.28
C LEU A 67 -1.47 -6.52 3.32
N PHE A 68 -1.07 -5.28 3.58
CA PHE A 68 0.33 -4.90 3.69
C PHE A 68 1.05 -5.68 4.80
N LEU A 69 0.47 -5.73 6.01
CA LEU A 69 1.07 -6.49 7.11
C LEU A 69 1.11 -7.99 6.84
N GLU A 70 0.04 -8.57 6.29
CA GLU A 70 -0.01 -9.99 5.92
C GLU A 70 1.13 -10.32 4.94
N ARG A 71 1.32 -9.51 3.90
CA ARG A 71 2.38 -9.73 2.91
C ARG A 71 3.78 -9.43 3.44
N LEU A 72 3.92 -8.43 4.29
CA LEU A 72 5.19 -8.09 4.93
C LEU A 72 5.69 -9.22 5.86
N LEU A 73 4.78 -9.80 6.64
CA LEU A 73 5.09 -10.95 7.50
C LEU A 73 5.42 -12.20 6.68
N ALA A 74 4.66 -12.47 5.61
CA ALA A 74 4.92 -13.60 4.73
C ALA A 74 6.29 -13.47 4.01
N ALA A 75 6.64 -12.28 3.53
CA ALA A 75 7.93 -12.02 2.90
C ALA A 75 9.09 -12.24 3.89
N GLN A 76 8.95 -11.76 5.13
CA GLN A 76 9.95 -11.98 6.18
C GLN A 76 10.12 -13.47 6.50
N ALA A 77 9.02 -14.23 6.61
CA ALA A 77 9.08 -15.66 6.86
C ALA A 77 9.71 -16.43 5.70
N ALA A 78 9.41 -16.04 4.45
CA ALA A 78 10.02 -16.62 3.26
C ALA A 78 11.53 -16.34 3.20
N GLU A 79 11.96 -15.13 3.55
CA GLU A 79 13.37 -14.76 3.61
C GLU A 79 14.11 -15.54 4.70
N ALA A 80 13.50 -15.72 5.88
CA ALA A 80 14.06 -16.55 6.95
C ALA A 80 14.19 -18.03 6.57
N CYS A 81 13.25 -18.55 5.77
CA CYS A 81 13.30 -19.93 5.26
C CYS A 81 14.31 -20.10 4.12
N ALA A 82 14.57 -19.05 3.33
CA ALA A 82 15.54 -19.03 2.25
C ALA A 82 16.98 -18.83 2.76
N SER A 83 17.16 -18.18 3.91
CA SER A 83 18.47 -17.97 4.54
C SER A 83 18.91 -19.19 5.35
N SER A 84 19.26 -20.30 4.68
CA SER A 84 20.01 -21.41 5.32
C SER A 84 21.52 -21.29 5.16
N ALA A 85 22.04 -20.16 4.66
CA ALA A 85 23.47 -19.87 4.56
C ALA A 85 23.90 -18.90 5.69
N PRO A 86 25.06 -19.12 6.36
CA PRO A 86 25.50 -18.24 7.43
C PRO A 86 26.13 -17.00 6.82
N LEU A 87 25.33 -15.97 6.55
CA LEU A 87 25.84 -14.64 6.24
C LEU A 87 25.23 -13.61 7.18
N ASN A 88 26.04 -13.28 8.19
CA ASN A 88 25.99 -12.01 8.87
C ASN A 88 26.20 -10.88 7.84
N ARG A 89 25.13 -10.19 7.44
CA ARG A 89 25.03 -8.72 7.38
C ARG A 89 23.70 -8.25 6.80
N LEU A 90 23.09 -7.29 7.50
CA LEU A 90 21.93 -6.45 7.17
C LEU A 90 20.53 -6.96 7.55
N ALA A 91 20.39 -7.81 8.56
CA ALA A 91 19.10 -7.95 9.26
C ALA A 91 18.89 -6.82 10.28
N THR A 92 18.74 -5.57 9.82
CA THR A 92 18.19 -4.46 10.63
C THR A 92 16.67 -4.33 10.47
N ALA A 93 15.99 -5.35 9.93
CA ALA A 93 14.53 -5.34 9.70
C ALA A 93 13.67 -5.66 10.93
N THR A 94 14.24 -6.25 11.99
CA THR A 94 13.45 -6.79 13.12
C THR A 94 12.78 -5.72 13.99
N PRO A 95 13.44 -4.60 14.37
CA PRO A 95 12.79 -3.57 15.20
C PRO A 95 11.72 -2.77 14.47
N TRP A 96 11.92 -2.49 13.18
CA TRP A 96 10.99 -1.71 12.37
C TRP A 96 9.72 -2.49 12.08
N LEU A 97 9.82 -3.77 11.71
CA LEU A 97 8.65 -4.61 11.42
C LEU A 97 7.79 -4.81 12.67
N GLY A 98 8.41 -5.04 13.83
CA GLY A 98 7.73 -5.08 15.13
C GLY A 98 7.04 -3.75 15.49
N ARG A 99 7.67 -2.61 15.17
CA ARG A 99 7.07 -1.27 15.33
C ARG A 99 5.90 -1.05 14.37
N CYS A 100 6.01 -1.46 13.11
CA CYS A 100 4.94 -1.37 12.10
C CYS A 100 3.72 -2.19 12.50
N VAL A 101 3.90 -3.45 12.92
CA VAL A 101 2.79 -4.30 13.37
C VAL A 101 2.11 -3.70 14.61
N ARG A 102 2.89 -3.18 15.56
CA ARG A 102 2.36 -2.55 16.78
C ARG A 102 1.59 -1.27 16.47
N CYS A 103 2.17 -0.36 15.69
CA CYS A 103 1.56 0.91 15.29
C CYS A 103 0.28 0.67 14.48
N ALA A 104 0.30 -0.32 13.57
CA ALA A 104 -0.87 -0.67 12.77
C ALA A 104 -2.04 -1.26 13.59
N ARG A 105 -1.76 -1.86 14.75
CA ARG A 105 -2.79 -2.37 15.68
C ARG A 105 -3.33 -1.30 16.62
N SER A 106 -2.56 -0.26 16.93
CA SER A 106 -2.97 0.84 17.82
C SER A 106 -3.66 2.01 17.10
N SER A 107 -3.53 2.12 15.78
CA SER A 107 -4.12 3.24 15.02
C SER A 107 -5.62 3.05 14.75
N SER A 108 -6.45 3.89 15.38
CA SER A 108 -7.91 3.90 15.30
C SER A 108 -8.51 4.50 14.02
N VAL A 109 -7.69 4.84 13.02
CA VAL A 109 -8.14 5.42 11.74
C VAL A 109 -8.81 4.37 10.86
#